data_AF-A0A1I3DIV3-F1
#
_entry.id   AF-A0A1I3DIV3-F1
#
_cell.length_a   1.000
_cell.length_b   1.000
_cell.length_c   1.000
_cell.angle_alpha   90.00
_cell.angle_beta   90.00
_cell.angle_gamma   90.00
#
_symmetry.space_group_name_H-M   'P 1'
#
loop_
_entity.id
_entity.type
_entity.pdbx_description
1 polymer ?
#
loop_
_entity_poly.entity_id
_entity_poly.type
_entity_poly.pdbx_seq_one_letter_code
_entity_poly.pdbx_strand_id
1 'polypeptide(L)' 'MTAQQRRRLKNMLRAVDGRLNDAEYREIAEVIFGVERVSADPWKTSALRDVVLDLVKDGFAMINGGYRKLLRHRRRS' A
#
# COMPACT_ATOMS: atom_id res chain seq x y z
N MET A 1 6.20 -5.22 15.96
CA MET A 1 5.58 -5.13 14.62
C MET A 1 5.28 -6.54 14.14
N THR A 2 4.02 -6.83 13.81
CA THR A 2 3.60 -8.14 13.31
C THR A 2 4.00 -8.35 11.85
N ALA A 3 3.97 -9.60 11.36
CA ALA A 3 4.24 -9.91 9.96
C ALA A 3 3.26 -9.19 9.00
N GLN A 4 1.98 -9.10 9.39
CA GLN A 4 0.95 -8.39 8.65
C GLN A 4 1.25 -6.87 8.56
N GLN A 5 1.61 -6.24 9.68
CA GLN A 5 2.01 -4.83 9.69
C GLN A 5 3.22 -4.59 8.77
N ARG A 6 4.22 -5.47 8.80
CA ARG A 6 5.39 -5.38 7.91
C ARG A 6 5.00 -5.52 6.44
N ARG A 7 4.12 -6.47 6.10
CA ARG A 7 3.62 -6.66 4.74
C ARG A 7 2.89 -5.41 4.24
N ARG A 8 2.03 -4.83 5.09
CA ARG A 8 1.32 -3.60 4.76
C ARG A 8 2.28 -2.45 4.46
N LEU A 9 3.30 -2.23 5.29
CA LEU A 9 4.32 -1.19 5.05
C LEU A 9 5.03 -1.37 3.69
N LYS A 10 5.40 -2.61 3.34
CA LYS A 10 6.00 -2.89 2.03
C LYS A 10 5.05 -2.55 0.87
N ASN A 11 3.77 -2.89 1.01
CA ASN A 11 2.77 -2.61 -0.01
C ASN A 11 2.48 -1.10 -0.13
N MET A 12 2.50 -0.37 0.98
CA MET A 12 2.38 1.10 0.97
C MET A 12 3.53 1.75 0.19
N LEU A 13 4.76 1.29 0.39
CA LEU A 13 5.92 1.79 -0.37
C LEU A 13 5.76 1.50 -1.87
N ARG A 14 5.43 0.26 -2.24
CA ARG A 14 5.19 -0.10 -3.66
C ARG A 14 4.07 0.73 -4.29
N ALA A 15 3.01 1.04 -3.54
CA ALA A 15 1.90 1.83 -4.03
C ALA A 15 2.30 3.30 -4.26
N VAL A 16 3.13 3.87 -3.38
CA VAL A 16 3.72 5.20 -3.57
C VAL A 16 4.65 5.21 -4.78
N ASP A 17 5.55 4.22 -4.89
CA ASP A 17 6.46 4.10 -6.03
C ASP A 17 5.67 4.06 -7.34
N GLY A 18 4.60 3.26 -7.41
CA GLY A 18 3.71 3.22 -8.57
C GLY A 18 3.08 4.58 -8.88
N ARG A 19 2.50 5.26 -7.89
CA ARG A 19 1.86 6.57 -8.11
C ARG A 19 2.84 7.68 -8.47
N LEU A 20 4.07 7.65 -7.97
CA LEU A 20 5.12 8.59 -8.35
C LEU A 20 5.64 8.35 -9.79
N ASN A 21 5.38 7.17 -10.35
CA ASN A 21 5.65 6.82 -11.75
C ASN A 21 4.35 6.77 -12.57
N ASP A 22 3.34 7.56 -12.18
CA ASP A 22 2.05 7.73 -12.87
C ASP A 22 1.17 6.49 -13.02
N ALA A 23 1.56 5.33 -12.47
CA ALA A 23 0.80 4.08 -12.59
C ALA A 23 -0.61 4.20 -12.01
N GLU A 24 -1.62 3.72 -12.72
CA GLU A 24 -2.99 3.72 -12.25
C GLU A 24 -3.19 2.81 -11.03
N TYR A 25 -4.22 3.12 -10.23
CA TYR A 25 -4.55 2.30 -9.05
C TYR A 25 -4.81 0.83 -9.38
N ARG A 26 -5.32 0.55 -10.59
CA ARG A 26 -5.54 -0.82 -11.06
C ARG A 26 -4.23 -1.53 -11.33
N GLU A 27 -3.27 -0.89 -12.00
CA GLU A 27 -1.95 -1.45 -12.28
C GLU A 27 -1.20 -1.75 -10.96
N ILE A 28 -1.31 -0.85 -9.98
CA ILE A 28 -0.78 -1.08 -8.63
C ILE A 28 -1.46 -2.29 -7.96
N ALA A 29 -2.78 -2.44 -8.11
CA ALA A 29 -3.51 -3.59 -7.58
C ALA A 29 -3.03 -4.90 -8.23
N GLU A 30 -2.81 -4.91 -9.53
CA GLU A 30 -2.37 -6.08 -10.29
C GLU A 30 -0.98 -6.55 -9.85
N VAL A 31 -0.07 -5.61 -9.56
CA VAL A 31 1.26 -5.93 -9.00
C VAL A 31 1.18 -6.45 -7.56
N ILE A 32 0.25 -5.95 -6.74
CA ILE A 32 0.14 -6.32 -5.32
C ILE A 32 -0.63 -7.63 -5.12
N PHE A 33 -1.69 -7.84 -5.87
CA PHE A 33 -2.68 -8.91 -5.68
C PHE A 33 -2.72 -9.94 -6.80
N GLY A 34 -2.09 -9.66 -7.94
CA GLY A 34 -2.12 -10.48 -9.15
C GLY A 34 -3.25 -10.09 -10.10
N VAL A 35 -2.98 -10.15 -11.40
CA VAL A 35 -3.93 -9.79 -12.47
C VAL A 35 -5.22 -10.60 -12.37
N GLU A 36 -5.11 -11.93 -12.22
CA GLU A 36 -6.28 -12.82 -12.12
C GLU A 36 -7.23 -12.40 -10.99
N ARG A 37 -6.67 -12.13 -9.81
CA ARG A 37 -7.46 -11.72 -8.64
C ARG A 37 -8.11 -10.36 -8.82
N VAL A 38 -7.42 -9.40 -9.47
CA VAL A 38 -7.99 -8.08 -9.77
C VAL A 38 -9.09 -8.17 -10.83
N SER A 39 -8.95 -9.08 -11.79
CA SER A 39 -9.94 -9.29 -12.86
C SER A 39 -11.19 -10.07 -12.43
N ALA A 40 -11.17 -10.71 -11.25
CA ALA A 40 -12.28 -11.54 -10.78
C ALA A 40 -13.57 -10.73 -10.50
N ASP A 41 -13.45 -9.45 -10.15
CA ASP A 41 -14.57 -8.55 -9.86
C ASP A 41 -14.48 -7.25 -10.69
N PRO A 42 -15.62 -6.59 -11.00
CA PRO A 42 -15.61 -5.28 -11.64
C PRO A 42 -14.81 -4.24 -10.83
N TRP A 43 -13.79 -3.63 -11.47
CA TRP A 43 -12.83 -2.75 -10.80
C TRP A 43 -13.47 -1.59 -10.01
N LYS A 44 -14.50 -0.93 -10.56
CA LYS A 44 -15.12 0.26 -9.96
C LYS A 44 -15.79 -0.02 -8.61
N THR A 45 -16.19 -1.27 -8.35
CA THR A 45 -16.86 -1.72 -7.13
C THR A 45 -16.03 -2.71 -6.32
N SER A 46 -14.77 -2.94 -6.70
CA SER A 46 -13.91 -3.94 -6.08
C SER A 46 -13.36 -3.46 -4.75
N ALA A 47 -13.42 -4.30 -3.71
CA ALA A 47 -12.76 -4.04 -2.43
C ALA A 47 -11.23 -3.87 -2.58
N LEU A 48 -10.61 -4.46 -3.62
CA LEU A 48 -9.18 -4.28 -3.88
C LEU A 48 -8.85 -2.84 -4.28
N ARG A 49 -9.79 -2.14 -4.95
CA ARG A 49 -9.63 -0.72 -5.28
C ARG A 49 -9.50 0.11 -4.02
N ASP A 50 -10.38 -0.12 -3.05
CA ASP A 50 -10.36 0.62 -1.78
C ASP A 50 -9.09 0.32 -0.99
N VAL A 51 -8.66 -0.95 -0.96
CA VAL A 51 -7.39 -1.32 -0.32
C VAL A 51 -6.19 -0.61 -0.96
N VAL A 52 -6.12 -0.50 -2.29
CA VAL A 52 -5.01 0.21 -2.94
C VAL A 52 -5.09 1.71 -2.70
N LEU A 53 -6.28 2.33 -2.74
CA LEU A 53 -6.46 3.74 -2.40
C LEU A 53 -5.91 4.05 -1.00
N ASP A 54 -6.22 3.19 -0.02
CA ASP A 54 -5.72 3.33 1.35
C ASP A 54 -4.20 3.11 1.44
N LEU A 55 -3.66 2.13 0.71
CA LEU A 55 -2.20 1.90 0.67
C LEU A 55 -1.45 3.11 0.10
N VAL A 56 -1.97 3.73 -0.95
CA VAL A 56 -1.41 4.95 -1.54
C VAL A 56 -1.48 6.11 -0.55
N LYS A 57 -2.68 6.37 0.00
CA LYS A 57 -2.92 7.48 0.94
C LYS A 57 -2.01 7.36 2.16
N ASP A 58 -1.99 6.19 2.80
CA ASP A 58 -1.16 5.98 3.98
C ASP A 58 0.32 5.95 3.62
N GLY A 59 0.67 5.46 2.43
CA GLY A 59 2.04 5.43 1.94
C GLY A 59 2.62 6.84 1.81
N PHE A 60 1.87 7.76 1.21
CA PHE A 60 2.26 9.18 1.16
C PHE A 60 2.41 9.78 2.56
N ALA A 61 1.48 9.49 3.48
CA ALA A 61 1.61 9.93 4.87
C ALA A 61 2.84 9.31 5.57
N MET A 62 3.21 8.07 5.23
CA MET A 62 4.40 7.40 5.76
C MET A 62 5.69 8.10 5.32
N ILE A 63 5.83 8.37 4.02
CA ILE A 63 7.04 9.00 3.48
C ILE A 63 7.15 10.48 3.88
N ASN A 64 6.02 11.15 4.11
CA ASN A 64 5.96 12.53 4.60
C ASN A 64 6.17 12.63 6.14
N GLY A 65 7.16 11.91 6.67
CA GLY A 65 7.54 11.95 8.08
C GLY A 65 6.81 10.97 9.01
N GLY A 66 5.76 10.28 8.54
CA GLY A 66 5.06 9.25 9.30
C GLY A 66 5.95 8.07 9.72
N TYR A 67 6.99 7.76 8.93
CA TYR A 67 7.97 6.71 9.20
C TYR A 67 8.65 6.85 10.59
N ARG A 68 8.74 8.07 11.13
CA ARG A 68 9.35 8.32 12.46
C ARG A 68 8.64 7.56 13.59
N LYS A 69 7.34 7.24 13.43
CA LYS A 69 6.58 6.42 14.38
C LYS A 69 7.11 4.98 14.48
N LEU A 70 7.65 4.44 13.40
CA LEU A 70 8.27 3.10 13.36
C LEU A 70 9.53 3.04 14.24
N LEU A 71 10.27 4.15 14.32
CA LEU A 71 11.51 4.25 15.08
C LEU A 71 11.25 4.41 16.59
N ARG A 72 10.14 5.06 16.96
CA ARG A 72 9.75 5.26 18.38
C ARG A 72 9.46 3.95 19.11
N HIS A 73 8.91 2.96 18.43
CA HIS A 73 8.61 1.65 19.03
C HIS A 73 9.84 0.78 19.30
N ARG A 74 11.02 1.14 18.77
CA ARG A 74 12.26 0.39 18.97
C ARG A 74 13.08 0.86 20.17
N ARG A 75 12.76 2.03 20.75
CA ARG A 75 13.30 2.46 22.05
C ARG A 75 12.45 1.88 23.18
N ARG A 76 12.68 0.62 23.51
CA ARG A 76 12.51 0.15 24.89
C ARG A 76 13.92 -0.11 25.40
N SER A 77 14.31 0.66 26.43
CA SER A 77 15.49 0.40 27.26
C SER A 77 15.37 -0.96 27.93
#